data_AF-A0A2E4RL79-F1
#
_entry.id   AF-A0A2E4RL79-F1
#
_cell.length_a   1.000
_cell.length_b   1.000
_cell.length_c   1.000
_cell.angle_alpha   90.00
_cell.angle_beta   90.00
_cell.angle_gamma   90.00
#
_symmetry.space_group_name_H-M   'P 1'
#
loop_
_entity.id
_entity.type
_entity.pdbx_description
1 polymer ?
#
loop_
_entity_poly.entity_id
_entity_poly.type
_entity_poly.pdbx_seq_one_letter_code
_entity_poly.pdbx_strand_id
1 'polypeptide(L)' 'MVGSNARNSHLLAHQGGWDEILLVAGPIVIVIALLALVKRRVERAAAEHELARESSPSGDADSNLS' A
#
# COMPACT_ATOMS: atom_id res chain seq x y z
N MET A 1 -7.47 -1.45 54.89
CA MET A 1 -6.97 -1.77 53.53
C MET A 1 -8.17 -1.75 52.61
N VAL A 2 -8.19 -0.86 51.62
CA VAL A 2 -8.70 -1.06 50.25
C VAL A 2 -8.45 0.29 49.57
N GLY A 3 -7.31 0.39 48.88
CA GLY A 3 -7.10 1.41 47.86
C GLY A 3 -7.73 0.88 46.58
N SER A 4 -8.87 1.45 46.20
CA SER A 4 -9.52 1.15 44.93
C SER A 4 -8.62 1.63 43.79
N ASN A 5 -7.86 0.72 43.20
CA ASN A 5 -7.13 0.92 41.94
C ASN A 5 -8.13 0.99 40.77
N ALA A 6 -8.97 2.02 40.75
CA ALA A 6 -9.97 2.22 39.72
C ALA A 6 -9.31 2.75 38.43
N ARG A 7 -9.00 1.82 37.52
CA ARG A 7 -9.16 1.94 36.07
C ARG A 7 -8.82 3.30 35.44
N ASN A 8 -7.52 3.57 35.25
CA ASN A 8 -7.02 4.68 34.42
C ASN A 8 -7.18 4.44 32.90
N SER A 9 -8.14 3.62 32.45
CA SER A 9 -8.37 3.35 31.03
C SER A 9 -9.32 4.36 30.37
N HIS A 10 -10.02 5.20 31.14
CA HIS A 10 -10.94 6.21 30.61
C HIS A 10 -10.27 7.57 30.31
N LEU A 11 -9.06 7.81 30.82
CA LEU A 11 -8.33 9.07 30.62
C LEU A 11 -7.59 9.11 29.26
N LEU A 12 -7.22 7.96 28.70
CA LEU A 12 -6.62 7.88 27.35
C LEU A 12 -7.57 8.28 26.22
N ALA A 13 -8.88 8.08 26.41
CA ALA A 13 -9.88 8.40 25.40
C ALA A 13 -10.35 9.86 25.44
N HIS A 14 -10.05 10.62 26.50
CA HIS A 14 -10.63 11.94 26.75
C HIS A 14 -9.64 13.11 26.82
N GLN A 15 -8.32 12.89 26.74
CA GLN A 15 -7.31 13.98 26.87
C GLN A 15 -6.49 14.25 25.60
N GLY A 16 -6.92 13.74 24.46
CA GLY A 16 -6.24 13.90 23.17
C GLY A 16 -6.74 12.79 22.27
N GLY A 17 -8.07 12.81 22.08
CA GLY A 17 -8.86 11.64 21.80
C GLY A 17 -8.37 10.86 20.58
N TRP A 18 -8.51 9.55 20.64
CA TRP A 18 -8.36 8.67 19.48
C TRP A 18 -9.22 9.11 18.28
N ASP A 19 -10.26 9.91 18.51
CA ASP A 19 -11.08 10.54 17.47
C ASP A 19 -10.28 11.47 16.54
N GLU A 20 -9.35 12.27 17.07
CA GLU A 20 -8.51 13.16 16.26
C GLU A 20 -7.60 12.37 15.31
N ILE A 21 -7.03 11.27 15.82
CA ILE A 21 -6.21 10.35 15.03
C ILE A 21 -7.07 9.61 14.01
N LEU A 22 -8.30 9.22 14.35
CA LEU A 22 -9.22 8.57 13.41
C LEU A 22 -9.61 9.51 12.26
N LEU A 23 -9.83 10.80 12.54
CA LEU A 23 -10.15 11.81 11.54
C LEU A 23 -8.97 12.08 10.59
N VAL A 24 -7.73 11.99 11.06
CA VAL A 24 -6.51 12.14 10.24
C VAL A 24 -6.13 10.84 9.53
N ALA A 25 -6.27 9.69 10.20
CA ALA A 25 -5.95 8.38 9.65
C ALA A 25 -6.91 8.00 8.52
N GLY A 26 -8.17 8.41 8.57
CA GLY A 26 -9.16 8.19 7.50
C GLY A 26 -8.65 8.60 6.11
N PRO A 27 -8.35 9.90 5.86
CA PRO A 27 -7.83 10.34 4.57
C PRO A 27 -6.46 9.73 4.23
N ILE A 28 -5.59 9.50 5.20
CA ILE A 28 -4.29 8.83 4.97
C ILE A 28 -4.50 7.41 4.44
N VAL A 29 -5.37 6.63 5.06
CA VAL A 29 -5.71 5.26 4.63
C VAL A 29 -6.31 5.27 3.23
N ILE A 30 -7.17 6.27 2.91
CA ILE A 30 -7.73 6.43 1.57
C ILE A 30 -6.61 6.65 0.53
N VAL A 31 -5.67 7.56 0.80
CA VAL A 31 -4.55 7.83 -0.11
C VAL A 31 -3.69 6.58 -0.30
N ILE A 32 -3.35 5.87 0.79
CA ILE A 32 -2.57 4.63 0.73
C ILE A 32 -3.31 3.56 -0.09
N ALA A 33 -4.62 3.41 0.11
CA ALA A 33 -5.44 2.45 -0.63
C ALA A 33 -5.48 2.78 -2.13
N LEU A 34 -5.61 4.06 -2.49
CA LEU A 34 -5.57 4.51 -3.88
C LEU A 34 -4.20 4.23 -4.52
N LEU A 35 -3.10 4.55 -3.82
CA LEU A 35 -1.74 4.27 -4.30
C LEU A 35 -1.50 2.77 -4.49
N ALA A 36 -1.98 1.95 -3.56
CA ALA A 36 -1.89 0.49 -3.67
C ALA A 36 -2.70 -0.06 -4.87
N LEU A 37 -3.89 0.50 -5.11
CA LEU A 37 -4.72 0.12 -6.25
C LEU A 37 -4.05 0.49 -7.58
N VAL A 38 -3.49 1.70 -7.67
CA VAL A 38 -2.77 2.16 -8.86
C VAL A 38 -1.52 1.32 -9.10
N LYS A 39 -0.71 1.06 -8.06
CA LYS A 39 0.48 0.21 -8.15
C LYS A 39 0.13 -1.16 -8.73
N ARG A 40 -0.91 -1.81 -8.19
CA ARG A 40 -1.37 -3.13 -8.67
C ARG A 40 -1.85 -3.09 -10.12
N ARG A 41 -2.46 -1.99 -10.55
CA ARG A 41 -2.89 -1.80 -11.95
C ARG A 41 -1.69 -1.62 -12.88
N VAL A 42 -0.68 -0.84 -12.47
CA VAL A 42 0.55 -0.63 -13.24
C VAL A 42 1.36 -1.92 -13.35
N GLU A 43 1.52 -2.67 -12.26
CA GLU A 43 2.23 -3.95 -12.26
C GLU A 43 1.60 -4.96 -13.24
N ARG A 44 0.27 -5.02 -13.31
CA ARG A 44 -0.43 -5.87 -14.30
C ARG A 44 -0.11 -5.47 -15.73
N ALA A 45 -0.15 -4.18 -16.05
CA ALA A 45 0.18 -3.70 -17.39
C ALA A 45 1.65 -3.98 -17.73
N ALA A 46 2.57 -3.78 -16.78
CA ALA A 46 4.00 -4.06 -16.98
C ALA A 46 4.26 -5.56 -17.23
N ALA A 47 3.56 -6.45 -16.53
CA ALA A 47 3.69 -7.89 -16.74
C ALA A 47 3.24 -8.32 -18.16
N GLU A 48 2.19 -7.71 -18.71
CA GLU A 48 1.74 -7.96 -20.08
C GLU A 48 2.78 -7.51 -21.13
N HIS A 49 3.46 -6.39 -20.88
CA HIS A 49 4.52 -5.89 -21.75
C HIS A 49 5.77 -6.77 -21.75
N GLU A 50 6.15 -7.35 -20.61
CA GLU A 50 7.32 -8.23 -20.53
C GLU A 50 7.08 -9.55 -21.27
N LEU A 51 5.89 -10.13 -21.12
CA LEU A 51 5.51 -11.33 -21.89
C LEU A 51 5.49 -11.07 -23.40
N ALA A 52 5.04 -9.88 -23.82
CA ALA A 52 5.09 -9.48 -25.22
C ALA A 52 6.53 -9.30 -25.73
N ARG A 53 7.44 -8.79 -24.88
CA ARG A 53 8.87 -8.62 -25.17
C ARG A 53 9.62 -9.95 -25.26
N GLU A 54 9.37 -10.89 -24.35
CA GLU A 54 9.95 -12.24 -24.39
C GLU A 54 9.43 -13.06 -25.59
N SER A 55 8.18 -12.81 -26.02
CA SER A 55 7.63 -13.43 -27.24
C SER A 55 8.19 -12.85 -28.55
N SER A 56 9.00 -11.79 -28.47
CA SER A 56 9.85 -11.32 -29.56
C SER A 56 11.29 -11.76 -29.31
N PRO A 57 11.63 -13.05 -29.57
CA PRO A 57 13.00 -13.51 -29.52
C PRO A 57 13.79 -12.76 -30.60
N SER A 58 14.67 -11.86 -30.16
CA SER A 58 15.94 -11.56 -30.82
C SER A 58 15.96 -11.85 -32.32
N GLY A 59 15.46 -10.90 -33.11
CA GLY A 59 15.68 -10.81 -34.56
C GLY A 59 17.12 -10.43 -34.91
N ASP A 60 18.07 -10.95 -34.15
CA ASP A 60 19.46 -10.49 -34.08
C ASP A 60 20.45 -11.63 -34.39
N ALA A 61 20.01 -12.90 -34.34
CA ALA A 61 20.84 -14.06 -34.66
C ALA A 61 21.11 -14.20 -36.17
N ASP A 62 20.33 -13.54 -37.03
CA ASP A 62 20.30 -13.79 -38.47
C ASP A 62 21.13 -12.76 -39.27
N SER A 63 21.68 -11.73 -38.62
CA SER A 63 22.47 -10.66 -39.28
C SER A 63 23.98 -10.94 -39.37
N ASN A 64 24.44 -12.08 -38.83
CA ASN A 64 25.88 -12.40 -38.69
C ASN A 64 26.34 -13.65 -39.48
N LEU A 65 25.58 -14.06 -40.52
CA LEU A 65 25.95 -15.20 -41.39
C LEU A 65 25.93 -14.86 -42.90
N SER A 66 26.00 -13.58 -43.29
CA SER A 66 26.29 -13.17 -44.69
C SER A 66 27.76 -12.92 -44.93
#